data_AF-A0A497KA00-F1
#
_entry.id   AF-A0A497KA00-F1
#
_cell.length_a   1.000
_cell.length_b   1.000
_cell.length_c   1.000
_cell.angle_alpha   90.00
_cell.angle_beta   90.00
_cell.angle_gamma   90.00
#
_symmetry.space_group_name_H-M   'P 1'
#
loop_
_entity.id
_entity.type
_entity.pdbx_description
1 polymer ?
#
loop_
_entity_poly.entity_id
_entity_poly.type
_entity_poly.pdbx_seq_one_letter_code
_entity_poly.pdbx_strand_id
1 'polypeptide(L)' 'TSTFDLSKRSEDVIIEERSPDEVTYFGSVRIAPEGVNVMNPAFDITPLKYVDAIICEKGVLTRKEFLRLVKEKV' A
#
# COMPACT_ATOMS: atom_id res chain seq x y z
N THR A 1 0.96 16.83 2.63
CA THR A 1 1.97 16.14 1.78
C THR A 1 2.80 15.06 2.46
N SER A 2 2.68 14.77 3.76
CA SER A 2 3.64 13.92 4.50
C SER A 2 3.71 12.45 4.05
N THR A 3 2.63 11.91 3.47
CA THR A 3 2.54 10.49 3.04
C THR A 3 2.94 10.28 1.57
N PHE A 4 3.37 11.33 0.87
CA PHE A 4 3.91 11.21 -0.47
C PHE A 4 5.43 11.13 -0.43
N ASP A 5 6.00 10.01 -0.85
CA ASP A 5 7.41 9.91 -1.20
C ASP A 5 7.57 10.02 -2.72
N LEU A 6 7.92 11.21 -3.21
CA LEU A 6 8.10 11.47 -4.64
C LEU A 6 9.48 11.06 -5.17
N SER A 7 10.36 10.58 -4.28
CA SER A 7 11.74 10.21 -4.63
C SER A 7 11.89 8.73 -4.99
N LYS A 8 10.87 7.91 -4.73
CA LYS A 8 10.89 6.45 -4.91
C LYS A 8 9.84 5.98 -5.90
N ARG A 9 10.08 4.81 -6.47
CA ARG A 9 9.10 4.06 -7.25
C ARG A 9 8.52 2.91 -6.43
N SER A 10 7.46 2.31 -6.95
CA SER A 10 6.81 1.14 -6.35
C SER A 10 7.78 -0.01 -6.09
N GLU A 11 8.74 -0.23 -7.00
CA GLU A 11 9.68 -1.35 -6.89
C GLU A 11 10.72 -1.17 -5.77
N ASP A 12 10.86 0.05 -5.24
CA ASP A 12 11.78 0.36 -4.15
C ASP A 12 11.15 0.13 -2.77
N VAL A 13 9.85 -0.19 -2.72
CA VAL A 13 9.10 -0.39 -1.46
C VAL A 13 9.14 -1.87 -1.08
N ILE A 14 9.71 -2.16 0.11
CA ILE A 14 9.67 -3.49 0.71
C ILE A 14 8.30 -3.66 1.38
N ILE A 15 7.56 -4.69 0.97
CA ILE A 15 6.30 -5.08 1.62
C ILE A 15 6.63 -5.86 2.89
N GLU A 16 6.10 -5.38 4.01
CA GLU A 16 6.21 -6.07 5.30
C GLU A 16 5.41 -7.38 5.29
N GLU A 17 6.03 -8.49 5.69
CA GLU A 17 5.33 -9.74 6.00
C GLU A 17 5.02 -9.77 7.50
N ARG A 18 3.74 -9.85 7.85
CA ARG A 18 3.26 -9.86 9.23
C ARG A 18 3.13 -11.27 9.78
N SER A 19 2.90 -11.37 11.09
CA SER A 19 2.77 -12.66 11.75
C SER A 19 1.67 -13.53 11.10
N PRO A 20 1.96 -14.80 10.80
CA PRO A 20 0.96 -15.79 10.40
C PRO A 20 -0.22 -15.94 11.37
N ASP A 21 -0.02 -15.59 12.64
CA ASP A 21 -1.05 -15.69 13.67
C ASP A 21 -2.23 -14.75 13.41
N GLU A 22 -2.01 -13.61 12.76
CA GLU A 22 -3.09 -12.65 12.42
C GLU A 22 -4.10 -13.22 11.42
N VAL A 23 -3.70 -14.26 10.67
CA VAL A 23 -4.55 -14.98 9.72
C VAL A 23 -5.06 -16.29 10.32
N THR A 24 -4.25 -16.96 11.15
CA THR A 24 -4.59 -18.29 11.69
C THR A 24 -5.35 -18.26 13.00
N TYR A 25 -5.40 -17.11 13.69
CA TYR A 25 -6.13 -16.90 14.94
C TYR A 25 -7.08 -15.70 14.85
N PHE A 26 -8.19 -15.79 15.58
CA PHE A 26 -9.03 -14.66 15.93
C PHE A 26 -9.13 -14.56 17.45
N GLY A 27 -8.55 -13.51 18.03
CA GLY A 27 -8.31 -13.47 19.47
C GLY A 27 -7.40 -14.63 19.90
N SER A 28 -7.81 -15.38 20.93
CA SER A 28 -7.08 -16.58 21.39
C SER A 28 -7.49 -17.88 20.69
N VAL A 29 -8.42 -17.84 19.72
CA VAL A 29 -8.99 -19.02 19.07
C VAL A 29 -8.35 -19.24 17.70
N ARG A 30 -7.81 -20.45 17.46
CA ARG A 30 -7.28 -20.86 16.15
C ARG A 30 -8.44 -21.11 15.18
N ILE A 31 -8.37 -20.52 13.99
CA ILE A 31 -9.38 -20.61 12.92
C ILE A 31 -8.88 -21.29 11.65
N ALA A 32 -7.57 -21.55 11.54
CA ALA A 32 -6.96 -22.28 10.42
C ALA A 32 -6.28 -23.57 10.89
N PRO A 33 -6.20 -24.62 10.04
CA PRO A 33 -5.53 -25.87 10.37
C PRO A 33 -4.11 -25.69 10.91
N GLU A 34 -3.71 -26.58 11.81
CA GLU A 34 -2.35 -26.57 12.36
C GLU A 34 -1.30 -26.90 11.29
N GLY A 35 -0.17 -26.19 11.32
CA GLY A 35 0.95 -26.41 10.40
C GLY A 35 0.76 -25.89 8.97
N VAL A 36 -0.35 -25.21 8.66
CA VAL A 36 -0.54 -24.59 7.33
C VAL A 36 0.41 -23.41 7.14
N ASN A 37 1.04 -23.32 5.97
CA ASN A 37 1.84 -22.16 5.59
C ASN A 37 0.93 -20.95 5.33
N VAL A 38 1.41 -19.76 5.70
CA VAL A 38 0.67 -18.50 5.55
C VAL A 38 1.52 -17.52 4.77
N MET A 39 0.86 -16.77 3.87
CA MET A 39 1.39 -15.57 3.24
C MET A 39 0.59 -14.39 3.79
N ASN A 40 1.24 -13.46 4.49
CA ASN A 40 0.56 -12.34 5.16
C ASN A 40 1.29 -11.00 4.89
N PRO A 41 1.38 -10.57 3.62
CA PRO A 41 1.88 -9.25 3.29
C PRO A 41 0.93 -8.19 3.84
N ALA A 42 1.47 -7.23 4.59
CA ALA A 42 0.71 -6.14 5.21
C ALA A 42 0.09 -5.17 4.21
N PHE A 43 0.69 -5.06 3.03
CA PHE A 43 0.31 -4.11 1.99
C PHE A 43 0.42 -4.72 0.61
N ASP A 44 -0.23 -4.09 -0.36
CA ASP A 44 0.00 -4.30 -1.78
C ASP A 44 0.30 -2.97 -2.48
N ILE A 45 0.63 -3.06 -3.76
CA ILE A 45 0.86 -1.89 -4.60
C ILE A 45 -0.33 -1.77 -5.55
N THR A 46 -1.02 -0.63 -5.49
CA THR A 46 -2.02 -0.25 -6.49
C THR A 46 -1.38 0.62 -7.57
N PRO A 47 -1.20 0.12 -8.81
CA PRO A 47 -0.71 0.94 -9.92
C PRO A 47 -1.59 2.17 -10.14
N LEU A 48 -0.97 3.34 -10.36
CA LEU A 48 -1.69 4.59 -10.61
C LEU A 48 -2.70 4.51 -11.76
N LYS A 49 -2.52 3.58 -12.71
CA LYS A 49 -3.45 3.35 -13.81
C LYS A 49 -4.86 2.91 -13.36
N TYR A 50 -5.02 2.45 -12.13
CA TYR A 50 -6.30 2.07 -11.52
C TYR A 50 -6.85 3.12 -10.54
N VAL A 51 -6.16 4.25 -10.38
CA VAL A 51 -6.58 5.35 -9.48
C VAL A 51 -7.16 6.49 -10.32
N ASP A 52 -8.43 6.85 -10.10
CA ASP A 52 -9.10 7.95 -10.79
C ASP A 52 -8.65 9.33 -10.27
N ALA A 53 -8.57 9.47 -8.95
CA ALA A 53 -8.13 10.70 -8.30
C ALA A 53 -7.39 10.43 -6.98
N ILE A 54 -6.53 11.37 -6.61
CA ILE A 54 -5.79 11.40 -5.35
C ILE A 54 -6.27 12.63 -4.57
N ILE A 55 -6.77 12.43 -3.36
CA ILE A 55 -7.28 13.51 -2.51
C ILE A 55 -6.21 13.90 -1.48
N CYS A 56 -5.85 15.17 -1.43
CA CYS A 56 -4.88 15.69 -0.47
C CYS A 56 -5.18 17.14 -0.07
N GLU A 57 -4.31 17.78 0.71
CA GLU A 57 -4.48 19.17 1.17
C GLU A 57 -4.52 20.21 0.05
N LYS A 58 -4.12 19.83 -1.17
CA LYS A 58 -4.19 20.69 -2.37
C LYS A 58 -5.48 20.52 -3.16
N GLY A 59 -6.41 19.68 -2.68
CA GLY A 59 -7.67 19.36 -3.32
C GLY A 59 -7.69 17.95 -3.93
N VAL A 60 -8.57 17.75 -4.90
CA VAL A 60 -8.72 16.48 -5.63
C VAL A 60 -7.89 16.57 -6.90
N LEU A 61 -6.88 15.72 -7.02
CA LEU A 61 -6.00 15.67 -8.18
C LEU A 61 -6.35 14.48 -9.05
N THR A 62 -6.69 14.72 -10.32
CA THR A 62 -6.71 13.66 -11.33
C THR A 62 -5.30 13.07 -11.50
N ARG A 63 -5.20 11.88 -12.09
CA ARG A 63 -3.89 11.29 -12.45
C ARG A 63 -2.98 12.24 -13.22
N LYS A 64 -3.53 12.99 -14.18
CA LYS A 64 -2.76 13.93 -15.01
C LYS A 64 -2.21 15.08 -14.19
N GLU A 65 -3.03 15.65 -13.31
CA GLU A 65 -2.62 16.75 -12.42
C GLU A 65 -1.58 16.29 -11.41
N PHE A 66 -1.75 15.10 -10.84
CA PHE A 66 -0.75 14.53 -9.93
C PHE A 66 0.59 14.31 -10.61
N LEU A 67 0.61 13.70 -11.80
CA LEU A 67 1.85 13.49 -12.56
C LEU A 67 2.55 14.80 -12.94
N ARG A 68 1.79 15.88 -13.22
CA ARG A 68 2.38 17.21 -13.42
C ARG A 68 3.05 17.72 -12.15
N LEU A 69 2.38 17.59 -10.99
CA LEU A 69 2.92 18.01 -9.70
C LEU A 69 4.22 17.27 -9.36
N VAL A 70 4.30 15.97 -9.67
CA VAL A 70 5.54 15.20 -9.47
C VAL A 70 6.68 15.75 -10.33
N LYS A 71 6.44 16.03 -11.62
CA LYS A 71 7.44 16.59 -12.54
C LYS A 71 7.93 18.00 -12.18
N GLU A 72 7.11 18.80 -11.50
CA GLU A 72 7.48 20.15 -11.08
C GLU A 72 8.31 20.15 -9.78
N LYS A 73 8.33 19.03 -9.05
CA LYS A 73 8.98 18.89 -7.74
C LYS A 73 10.21 17.99 -7.72
N VAL A 74 10.43 17.24 -8.80
CA VAL A 74 11.62 16.41 -9.07
C VAL A 74 12.41 17.11 -10.16
#